data_AF-A0A535JIG8-F1
#
_entry.id   AF-A0A535JIG8-F1
#
_cell.length_a   1.000
_cell.length_b   1.000
_cell.length_c   1.000
_cell.angle_alpha   90.00
_cell.angle_beta   90.00
_cell.angle_gamma   90.00
#
_symmetry.space_group_name_H-M   'P 1'
#
loop_
_entity.id
_entity.type
_entity.pdbx_description
1 polymer ?
#
loop_
_entity_poly.entity_id
_entity_poly.type
_entity_poly.pdbx_seq_one_letter_code
_entity_poly.pdbx_strand_id
1 'polypeptide(L)'
;MSRGVGSDANPRDGDRVKIEVDLEGGVITGARVIASGCEVSAKASAALARLARRRARSEALAIGIADVTGTIGPIDEEHERCVLTAIGALRAAIVDAHVRAIA
;
A
#
# COMPACT_ATOMS: atom_id res chain seq x y z
N MET A 1 14.86 7.99 -11.26
CA MET A 1 13.60 7.29 -10.95
C MET A 1 13.91 5.84 -10.62
N SER A 2 13.45 5.33 -9.48
CA SER A 2 13.53 3.91 -9.12
C SER A 2 12.14 3.30 -9.05
N ARG A 3 12.01 2.01 -9.34
CA ARG A 3 10.78 1.25 -9.12
C ARG A 3 11.00 0.30 -7.96
N GLY A 4 10.01 0.20 -7.08
CA GLY A 4 9.99 -0.80 -6.00
C GLY A 4 8.77 -1.68 -6.06
N VAL A 5 8.91 -2.90 -5.53
CA VAL A 5 7.85 -3.90 -5.47
C VAL A 5 7.73 -4.42 -4.04
N GLY A 6 6.51 -4.49 -3.54
CA GLY A 6 6.19 -5.03 -2.23
C GLY A 6 4.97 -5.92 -2.29
N SER A 7 4.93 -6.91 -1.41
CA SER A 7 3.77 -7.78 -1.27
C SER A 7 3.58 -8.18 0.17
N ASP A 8 2.32 -8.41 0.55
CA ASP A 8 1.94 -8.94 1.85
C ASP A 8 0.72 -9.86 1.71
N ALA A 9 0.49 -10.70 2.69
CA ALA A 9 -0.61 -11.65 2.69
C ALA A 9 -1.19 -11.89 4.09
N ASN A 10 -2.52 -12.01 4.17
CA ASN A 10 -3.20 -12.47 5.37
C ASN A 10 -3.55 -13.96 5.23
N PRO A 11 -2.84 -14.87 5.93
CA PRO A 11 -3.03 -16.30 5.78
C PRO A 11 -4.37 -16.81 6.31
N ARG A 12 -5.11 -16.05 7.14
CA ARG A 12 -6.44 -16.48 7.61
C ARG A 12 -7.48 -16.42 6.51
N ASP A 13 -7.45 -15.36 5.71
CA ASP A 13 -8.56 -15.01 4.81
C ASP A 13 -8.18 -15.25 3.34
N GLY A 14 -6.89 -15.55 3.09
CA GLY A 14 -6.34 -15.84 1.76
C GLY A 14 -5.93 -14.61 0.96
N ASP A 15 -6.11 -13.41 1.52
CA ASP A 15 -5.78 -12.14 0.88
C ASP A 15 -4.30 -12.04 0.55
N ARG A 16 -3.99 -11.60 -0.67
CA ARG A 16 -2.64 -11.29 -1.16
C ARG A 16 -2.68 -9.96 -1.88
N VAL A 17 -1.83 -9.04 -1.44
CA VAL A 17 -1.68 -7.73 -2.06
C VAL A 17 -0.25 -7.59 -2.55
N LYS A 18 -0.09 -7.17 -3.81
CA LYS A 18 1.17 -6.74 -4.40
C LYS A 18 1.03 -5.31 -4.87
N ILE A 19 2.00 -4.48 -4.52
CA ILE A 19 2.06 -3.07 -4.90
C ILE A 19 3.39 -2.80 -5.58
N GLU A 20 3.34 -2.09 -6.69
CA GLU A 20 4.50 -1.49 -7.33
C GLU A 20 4.44 0.01 -7.14
N VAL A 21 5.56 0.64 -6.78
CA VAL A 21 5.68 2.10 -6.69
C VAL A 21 6.80 2.60 -7.58
N ASP A 22 6.59 3.75 -8.21
CA ASP A 22 7.61 4.48 -8.94
C ASP A 22 8.00 5.70 -8.06
N LEU A 23 9.30 5.84 -7.76
CA LEU A 23 9.87 6.85 -6.84
C LEU A 23 10.85 7.76 -7.59
N GLU A 24 10.65 9.07 -7.48
CA GLU A 24 11.49 10.09 -8.10
C GLU A 24 11.73 11.23 -7.12
N GLY A 25 13.00 11.55 -6.85
CA GLY A 25 13.35 12.61 -5.89
C GLY A 25 12.78 12.41 -4.48
N GLY A 26 12.49 11.16 -4.08
CA GLY A 26 11.82 10.85 -2.81
C GLY A 26 10.30 11.01 -2.81
N VAL A 27 9.69 11.31 -3.95
CA VAL A 27 8.24 11.45 -4.15
C VAL A 27 7.70 10.26 -4.94
N ILE A 28 6.56 9.73 -4.52
CA ILE A 28 5.88 8.64 -5.24
C ILE A 28 5.15 9.22 -6.45
N THR A 29 5.60 8.88 -7.65
CA THR A 29 5.01 9.34 -8.92
C THR A 29 3.99 8.35 -9.48
N GLY A 30 4.12 7.07 -9.14
CA GLY A 30 3.21 6.00 -9.57
C GLY A 30 2.98 4.95 -8.49
N ALA A 31 1.78 4.36 -8.47
CA ALA A 31 1.45 3.21 -7.64
C ALA A 31 0.48 2.29 -8.39
N ARG A 32 0.85 1.03 -8.59
CA ARG A 32 0.02 -0.01 -9.24
C ARG A 32 -0.23 -1.15 -8.26
N VAL A 33 -1.43 -1.72 -8.30
CA VAL A 33 -1.90 -2.71 -7.34
C VAL A 33 -2.35 -3.96 -8.08
N ILE A 34 -1.97 -5.11 -7.53
CA ILE A 34 -2.56 -6.41 -7.84
C ILE A 34 -3.01 -7.00 -6.51
N ALA A 35 -4.33 -7.04 -6.29
CA ALA A 35 -4.92 -7.61 -5.07
C ALA A 35 -5.78 -8.81 -5.44
N SER A 36 -5.69 -9.87 -4.64
CA SER A 36 -6.53 -11.05 -4.69
C SER A 36 -7.01 -11.32 -3.28
N GLY A 37 -8.32 -11.49 -3.09
CA GLY A 37 -8.88 -11.59 -1.74
C GLY A 37 -10.27 -10.99 -1.64
N CYS A 38 -10.64 -10.61 -0.41
CA CYS A 38 -11.92 -10.01 -0.08
C CYS A 38 -12.10 -8.59 -0.68
N GLU A 39 -13.35 -8.12 -0.69
CA GLU A 39 -13.71 -6.80 -1.22
C GLU A 39 -13.01 -5.65 -0.46
N VAL A 40 -12.86 -5.77 0.87
CA VAL A 40 -12.18 -4.74 1.68
C VAL A 40 -10.71 -4.63 1.30
N SER A 41 -10.02 -5.74 1.06
CA SER A 41 -8.63 -5.75 0.61
C SER A 41 -8.45 -5.05 -0.73
N ALA A 42 -9.35 -5.31 -1.69
CA ALA A 42 -9.34 -4.64 -2.99
C ALA A 42 -9.56 -3.12 -2.85
N LYS A 43 -10.57 -2.70 -2.06
CA LYS A 43 -10.87 -1.28 -1.78
C LYS A 43 -9.72 -0.58 -1.07
N ALA A 44 -9.16 -1.19 -0.03
CA ALA A 44 -8.05 -0.65 0.75
C ALA A 44 -6.80 -0.46 -0.12
N SER A 45 -6.46 -1.47 -0.93
CA SER A 45 -5.30 -1.40 -1.82
C SER A 45 -5.45 -0.30 -2.88
N ALA A 46 -6.63 -0.17 -3.49
CA ALA A 46 -6.92 0.91 -4.43
C ALA A 46 -6.86 2.31 -3.77
N ALA A 47 -7.38 2.44 -2.55
CA ALA A 47 -7.31 3.68 -1.78
C ALA A 47 -5.85 4.05 -1.45
N LEU A 48 -5.04 3.09 -1.00
CA LEU A 48 -3.62 3.30 -0.70
C LEU A 48 -2.84 3.79 -1.92
N ALA A 49 -3.04 3.18 -3.09
CA ALA A 49 -2.38 3.62 -4.31
C ALA A 49 -2.76 5.05 -4.72
N ARG A 50 -3.97 5.52 -4.39
CA ARG A 50 -4.37 6.92 -4.57
C ARG A 50 -3.76 7.84 -3.53
N LEU A 51 -3.80 7.44 -2.24
CA LEU A 51 -3.30 8.23 -1.12
C LEU A 51 -1.78 8.45 -1.19
N ALA A 52 -1.03 7.43 -1.64
CA ALA A 52 0.42 7.47 -1.74
C ALA A 52 0.94 8.36 -2.88
N ARG A 53 0.16 8.53 -3.96
CA ARG A 53 0.60 9.30 -5.14
C ARG A 53 0.85 10.77 -4.79
N ARG A 54 1.94 11.32 -5.33
CA ARG A 54 2.42 12.71 -5.11
C ARG A 54 2.79 13.04 -3.66
N ARG A 55 2.94 12.03 -2.80
CA ARG A 55 3.45 12.21 -1.44
C ARG A 55 4.94 11.93 -1.37
N ALA A 56 5.60 12.59 -0.43
CA ALA A 56 6.93 12.20 -0.03
C ALA A 56 6.91 10.78 0.57
N ARG A 57 8.03 10.06 0.44
CA ARG A 57 8.21 8.72 0.99
C ARG A 57 7.77 8.62 2.46
N SER A 58 8.20 9.56 3.30
CA SER A 58 7.88 9.60 4.73
C SER A 58 6.39 9.73 5.00
N GLU A 59 5.70 10.60 4.25
CA GLU A 59 4.26 10.80 4.36
C GLU A 59 3.48 9.56 3.90
N ALA A 60 3.95 8.90 2.84
CA ALA A 60 3.33 7.67 2.34
C ALA A 60 3.52 6.49 3.31
N LEU A 61 4.67 6.40 4.00
CA LEU A 61 4.92 5.40 5.04
C LEU A 61 4.03 5.61 6.29
N ALA A 62 3.63 6.86 6.54
CA ALA A 62 2.78 7.25 7.65
C ALA A 62 1.29 6.95 7.44
N ILE A 63 0.86 6.61 6.21
CA ILE A 63 -0.53 6.24 5.93
C ILE A 63 -0.94 5.09 6.84
N GLY A 64 -2.01 5.29 7.61
CA GLY A 64 -2.55 4.35 8.57
C GLY A 64 -3.97 3.89 8.23
N ILE A 65 -4.54 3.06 9.11
CA ILE A 65 -5.91 2.54 8.96
C ILE A 65 -6.92 3.69 8.81
N ALA A 66 -6.81 4.72 9.66
CA ALA A 66 -7.72 5.86 9.67
C ALA A 66 -7.78 6.62 8.32
N ASP A 67 -6.65 6.78 7.64
CA ASP A 67 -6.60 7.40 6.31
C ASP A 67 -7.33 6.55 5.26
N VAL A 68 -7.17 5.23 5.35
CA VAL A 68 -7.80 4.27 4.43
C VAL A 68 -9.30 4.22 4.69
N THR A 69 -9.74 4.06 5.94
CA THR A 69 -11.17 4.04 6.29
C THR A 69 -11.86 5.37 6.05
N GLY A 70 -11.13 6.49 6.19
CA GLY A 70 -11.60 7.81 5.75
C GLY A 70 -11.89 7.90 4.25
N THR A 71 -11.31 6.99 3.45
CA THR A 71 -11.52 6.90 1.99
C THR A 71 -12.54 5.85 1.59
N ILE A 72 -12.52 4.67 2.21
CA ILE A 72 -13.34 3.51 1.79
C ILE A 72 -14.61 3.32 2.64
N GLY A 73 -14.75 4.08 3.72
CA GLY A 73 -15.80 3.92 4.72
C GLY A 73 -15.34 3.13 5.95
N PRO A 74 -16.20 3.08 6.99
CA PRO A 74 -15.91 2.30 8.20
C PRO A 74 -15.83 0.81 7.86
N ILE A 75 -15.02 0.09 8.63
CA ILE A 75 -14.86 -1.36 8.58
C ILE A 75 -15.03 -1.91 10.00
N ASP A 76 -15.35 -3.19 10.13
CA ASP A 76 -15.32 -3.87 11.43
C ASP A 76 -13.89 -4.32 11.81
N GLU A 77 -13.75 -4.83 13.03
CA GLU A 77 -12.48 -5.33 13.57
C GLU A 77 -11.91 -6.52 12.79
N GLU A 78 -12.77 -7.31 12.15
CA GLU A 78 -12.35 -8.47 11.36
C GLU A 78 -11.63 -8.02 10.08
N HIS A 79 -12.14 -6.99 9.42
CA HIS A 79 -11.61 -6.47 8.17
C HIS A 79 -10.41 -5.53 8.33
N GLU A 80 -10.05 -5.11 9.55
CA GLU A 80 -8.85 -4.31 9.81
C GLU A 80 -7.57 -5.01 9.28
N ARG A 81 -7.52 -6.33 9.39
CA ARG A 81 -6.38 -7.15 8.88
C ARG A 81 -6.21 -7.04 7.36
N CYS A 82 -7.32 -6.88 6.63
CA CYS A 82 -7.30 -6.69 5.17
C CYS A 82 -6.65 -5.34 4.82
N VAL A 83 -6.96 -4.30 5.59
CA VAL A 83 -6.33 -2.97 5.45
C VAL A 83 -4.85 -3.03 5.80
N LEU A 84 -4.49 -3.67 6.92
CA LEU A 84 -3.10 -3.82 7.35
C LEU A 84 -2.24 -4.56 6.33
N THR A 85 -2.78 -5.60 5.69
CA THR A 85 -2.10 -6.32 4.60
C THR A 85 -1.76 -5.39 3.44
N ALA A 86 -2.72 -4.56 3.01
CA ALA A 86 -2.47 -3.61 1.94
C ALA A 86 -1.44 -2.53 2.35
N ILE A 87 -1.47 -2.06 3.60
CA ILE A 87 -0.48 -1.12 4.15
C ILE A 87 0.92 -1.76 4.17
N GLY A 88 1.03 -3.01 4.61
CA GLY A 88 2.29 -3.77 4.61
C GLY A 88 2.90 -3.87 3.22
N ALA A 89 2.09 -4.23 2.22
CA ALA A 89 2.52 -4.30 0.83
C ALA A 89 3.02 -2.95 0.29
N LEU A 90 2.33 -1.85 0.61
CA LEU A 90 2.75 -0.49 0.20
C LEU A 90 4.10 -0.12 0.84
N ARG A 91 4.23 -0.34 2.16
CA ARG A 91 5.46 -0.03 2.89
C ARG A 91 6.65 -0.82 2.35
N ALA A 92 6.46 -2.10 2.08
CA ALA A 92 7.48 -2.94 1.46
C ALA A 92 7.91 -2.40 0.09
N ALA A 93 6.95 -2.00 -0.76
CA ALA A 93 7.24 -1.46 -2.09
C ALA A 93 8.04 -0.15 -2.02
N ILE A 94 7.68 0.72 -1.06
CA ILE A 94 8.37 1.98 -0.82
C ILE A 94 9.81 1.77 -0.34
N VAL A 95 10.02 0.82 0.59
CA VAL A 95 11.35 0.47 1.09
C VAL A 95 12.22 -0.08 -0.04
N ASP A 96 11.70 -1.03 -0.84
CA ASP A 96 12.42 -1.58 -1.99
C ASP A 96 12.80 -0.48 -3.01
N ALA A 97 11.86 0.42 -3.34
CA ALA A 97 12.14 1.55 -4.25
C ALA A 97 13.25 2.46 -3.70
N HIS A 98 13.21 2.74 -2.40
CA HIS A 98 14.18 3.63 -1.76
C HIS A 98 15.58 3.01 -1.72
N VAL A 99 15.69 1.73 -1.32
CA VAL A 99 16.97 1.01 -1.30
C VAL A 99 17.58 0.98 -2.69
N ARG A 100 16.79 0.70 -3.74
CA ARG A 100 17.23 0.74 -5.14
C ARG A 100 17.63 2.13 -5.64
N ALA A 101 17.14 3.20 -5.02
CA ALA A 101 17.49 4.58 -5.41
C ALA A 101 18.85 5.03 -4.85
N ILE A 102 19.33 4.38 -3.79
CA ILE A 102 20.57 4.74 -3.09
C ILE A 102 21.69 3.70 -3.24
N ALA A 103 21.37 2.54 -3.84
CA ALA A 103 22.34 1.54 -4.27
C ALA A 103 22.94 1.94 -5.63
#